data_AF-A0A9D7S2W8-F1
#
_entry.id   AF-A0A9D7S2W8-F1
#
_cell.length_a   1.000
_cell.length_b   1.000
_cell.length_c   1.000
_cell.angle_alpha   90.00
_cell.angle_beta   90.00
_cell.angle_gamma   90.00
#
_symmetry.space_group_name_H-M   'P 1'
#
loop_
_entity.id
_entity.type
_entity.pdbx_description
1 polymer ?
#
loop_
_entity_poly.entity_id
_entity_poly.type
_entity_poly.pdbx_seq_one_letter_code
_entity_poly.pdbx_strand_id
1 'polypeptide(L)' 'MSFAIYLAGAVILIGGLVYGAVLMQAPPQWIAVGVFVAVGLSILAGVRVTRQKDTAN' A
#
# COMPACT_ATOMS: atom_id res chain seq x y z
N MET A 1 -14.07 13.26 3.88
CA MET A 1 -13.11 13.71 2.85
C MET A 1 -12.15 12.56 2.56
N SER A 2 -12.28 11.96 1.36
CA SER A 2 -11.19 11.34 0.60
C SER A 2 -10.48 10.05 1.09
N PHE A 3 -11.21 9.02 1.52
CA PHE A 3 -10.63 7.67 1.65
C PHE A 3 -10.14 7.11 0.30
N ALA A 4 -10.85 7.45 -0.78
CA ALA A 4 -10.52 7.03 -2.15
C ALA A 4 -9.14 7.52 -2.62
N ILE A 5 -8.72 8.75 -2.29
CA ILE A 5 -7.39 9.25 -2.69
C ILE A 5 -6.28 8.57 -1.87
N TYR A 6 -6.56 8.15 -0.62
CA TYR A 6 -5.63 7.36 0.17
C TYR A 6 -5.42 5.96 -0.46
N LEU A 7 -6.51 5.34 -0.90
CA LEU A 7 -6.47 4.06 -1.61
C LEU A 7 -5.77 4.19 -2.98
N ALA A 8 -6.04 5.27 -3.72
CA ALA A 8 -5.37 5.54 -4.99
C ALA A 8 -3.86 5.79 -4.81
N GLY A 9 -3.48 6.55 -3.78
CA GLY A 9 -2.07 6.77 -3.43
C GLY A 9 -1.34 5.48 -3.06
N ALA A 10 -2.00 4.58 -2.33
CA ALA A 10 -1.45 3.27 -2.01
C ALA A 10 -1.22 2.41 -3.27
N VAL A 11 -2.18 2.38 -4.20
CA VAL A 11 -2.02 1.63 -5.47
C VAL A 11 -0.88 2.19 -6.31
N ILE A 12 -0.75 3.52 -6.39
CA ILE A 12 0.35 4.18 -7.11
C ILE A 12 1.70 3.85 -6.46
N LEU A 13 1.78 3.87 -5.13
CA LEU A 13 3.00 3.57 -4.39
C LEU A 13 3.43 2.11 -4.57
N ILE A 14 2.48 1.17 -4.51
CA ILE A 14 2.75 -0.26 -4.76
C ILE A 14 3.19 -0.47 -6.21
N GLY A 15 2.47 0.12 -7.18
CA GLY A 15 2.80 0.00 -8.59
C GLY A 15 4.18 0.57 -8.94
N GLY A 16 4.54 1.71 -8.37
CA GLY A 16 5.87 2.32 -8.54
C GLY A 16 6.99 1.47 -7.94
N LEU A 17 6.77 0.87 -6.77
CA LEU A 17 7.75 -0.02 -6.13
C LEU A 17 7.98 -1.29 -6.94
N VAL A 18 6.92 -1.88 -7.50
CA VAL A 18 7.00 -3.03 -8.42
C VAL A 18 7.79 -2.65 -9.67
N TYR A 19 7.44 -1.53 -10.29
CA TYR A 19 8.09 -1.09 -11.53
C TYR A 19 9.59 -0.83 -11.32
N GLY A 20 9.96 -0.17 -10.21
CA GLY A 20 11.37 0.04 -9.85
C GLY A 20 12.12 -1.27 -9.60
N ALA A 21 11.50 -2.23 -8.89
CA ALA A 21 12.12 -3.51 -8.61
C ALA A 21 12.29 -4.38 -9.87
N VAL A 22 11.35 -4.29 -10.81
CA VAL A 22 11.45 -4.92 -12.14
C VAL A 22 12.59 -4.30 -12.94
N LEU A 23 12.73 -2.97 -12.92
CA LEU A 23 13.82 -2.27 -13.61
C LEU A 23 15.20 -2.61 -13.04
N MET A 24 15.28 -2.89 -11.73
CA MET A 24 16.49 -3.36 -11.05
C MET A 24 16.83 -4.83 -11.35
N GLN A 25 16.05 -5.53 -12.17
CA GLN A 25 16.18 -6.99 -12.42
C GLN A 25 16.20 -7.80 -11.11
N ALA A 26 15.47 -7.36 -10.09
CA ALA A 26 15.38 -8.07 -8.84
C ALA A 26 14.67 -9.44 -9.04
N PRO A 27 15.04 -10.48 -8.28
CA PRO A 27 14.40 -11.79 -8.44
C PRO A 27 12.88 -11.70 -8.22
N PRO A 28 12.04 -12.27 -9.11
CA PRO A 28 10.58 -12.10 -9.06
C PRO A 28 9.95 -12.51 -7.72
N GLN A 29 10.50 -13.51 -7.05
CA GLN A 29 10.05 -13.95 -5.72
C GLN A 29 10.20 -12.84 -4.66
N TRP A 30 11.28 -12.06 -4.70
CA TRP A 30 11.49 -10.96 -3.76
C TRP A 30 10.59 -9.77 -4.07
N ILE A 31 10.29 -9.52 -5.35
CA ILE A 31 9.31 -8.52 -5.77
C ILE A 31 7.93 -8.89 -5.22
N ALA A 32 7.51 -10.16 -5.37
CA ALA A 32 6.25 -10.64 -4.85
C ALA A 32 6.14 -10.47 -3.32
N VAL A 33 7.18 -10.84 -2.56
CA VAL A 33 7.23 -10.63 -1.11
C VAL A 33 7.07 -9.15 -0.76
N GLY A 34 7.80 -8.26 -1.45
CA GLY A 34 7.69 -6.81 -1.25
C GLY A 34 6.30 -6.26 -1.54
N VAL A 35 5.64 -6.76 -2.58
CA VAL A 35 4.25 -6.42 -2.92
C VAL A 35 3.30 -6.83 -1.81
N PHE A 36 3.37 -8.07 -1.34
CA PHE A 36 2.47 -8.55 -0.29
C PHE A 36 2.62 -7.75 1.01
N VAL A 37 3.85 -7.41 1.39
CA VAL A 37 4.12 -6.57 2.58
C VAL A 37 3.58 -5.15 2.39
N ALA A 38 3.81 -4.53 1.24
CA ALA A 38 3.34 -3.17 0.94
C ALA A 38 1.81 -3.07 0.84
N VAL A 39 1.15 -4.09 0.29
CA VAL A 39 -0.31 -4.22 0.28
C VAL A 39 -0.85 -4.31 1.70
N GLY A 40 -0.27 -5.16 2.55
CA GLY A 40 -0.65 -5.28 3.96
C GLY A 40 -0.52 -3.96 4.73
N LEU A 41 0.59 -3.24 4.53
CA LEU A 41 0.81 -1.91 5.11
C LEU A 41 -0.23 -0.88 4.64
N SER A 42 -0.59 -0.90 3.37
CA SER A 42 -1.58 0.00 2.78
C SER A 42 -2.99 -0.23 3.36
N ILE A 43 -3.36 -1.50 3.55
CA ILE A 43 -4.63 -1.87 4.20
C ILE A 43 -4.62 -1.42 5.66
N LEU A 44 -3.56 -1.69 6.42
CA LEU A 44 -3.43 -1.27 7.82
C LEU A 44 -3.53 0.26 7.97
N ALA A 45 -2.88 1.02 7.08
CA ALA A 45 -2.97 2.47 7.04
C ALA A 45 -4.41 2.95 6.75
N GLY A 46 -5.10 2.31 5.79
CA GLY A 46 -6.51 2.58 5.50
C GLY A 46 -7.45 2.25 6.67
N VAL A 47 -7.21 1.16 7.40
CA VAL A 47 -7.97 0.78 8.60
C VAL A 47 -7.76 1.81 9.72
N ARG A 48 -6.55 2.35 9.91
CA ARG A 48 -6.27 3.37 10.92
C ARG A 48 -7.04 4.67 10.66
N VAL A 49 -7.09 5.09 9.39
CA VAL A 49 -7.87 6.26 8.94
C VAL A 49 -9.38 6.08 9.15
N THR A 50 -9.89 4.86 9.00
CA THR A 50 -11.33 4.56 9.23
C THR A 50 -11.66 4.38 10.71
N ARG A 51 -10.75 3.81 11.52
CA ARG A 51 -10.90 3.67 12.98
C ARG A 51 -10.86 4.99 13.74
N GLN A 52 -10.11 5.99 13.28
CA GLN A 52 -10.08 7.32 13.91
C GLN A 52 -11.43 8.05 13.89
N LYS A 53 -12.34 7.66 13.00
CA LYS A 53 -13.71 8.19 13.01
C LYS A 53 -14.59 7.59 14.11
N ASP A 54 -14.15 6.51 14.75
CA ASP A 54 -14.93 5.76 15.74
C ASP A 54 -14.43 6.02 17.18
N THR A 55 -13.78 7.16 17.42
CA THR A 55 -13.63 7.70 18.77
C THR A 55 -14.94 8.41 19.13
N ALA A 56 -15.95 7.62 19.46
CA ALA A 56 -17.08 8.07 20.24
C ALA A 56 -16.67 8.05 21.73
N ASN A 57 -16.54 9.25 22.29
CA ASN A 57 -16.69 9.69 23.68
C ASN A 57 -15.58 10.66 24.10
#